data_AF-A0A955L294-F1
#
_entry.id   AF-A0A955L294-F1
#
_cell.length_a   1.000
_cell.length_b   1.000
_cell.length_c   1.000
_cell.angle_alpha   90.00
_cell.angle_beta   90.00
_cell.angle_gamma   90.00
#
_symmetry.space_group_name_H-M   'P 1'
#
loop_
_entity.id
_entity.type
_entity.pdbx_description
1 polymer ?
#
loop_
_entity_poly.entity_id
_entity_poly.type
_entity_poly.pdbx_seq_one_letter_code
_entity_poly.pdbx_strand_id
1 'polypeptide(L)'
;MQLSQLSKTLLEKINNRSIITQSDYPERIILDSKINKSIKVLSNYTDPRNSKKEGPSGWEYEQSVFYFDGELFLSEIVAGNYESVKPSHSFKANPEYSKDKTKYFYNIFIDKKKYKSNMYNSSNGQENKLVYGFILSFHTHPKNNIKNKSIYSFFSLADIKSLLYGRSPILGLIWGNCSWLVCKTSSSTIPSQELLNKISRAEYDLGIEGVINAIKQELSTYDLVFYQASLGNIFKRI
;
A
#
# COMPACT_ATOMS: atom_id res chain seq x y z
N MET A 1 -15.95 -0.60 -0.62
CA MET A 1 -15.57 -0.08 -1.94
C MET A 1 -14.41 -0.91 -2.49
N GLN A 2 -14.37 -1.21 -3.79
CA GLN A 2 -13.20 -1.87 -4.40
C GLN A 2 -11.98 -0.95 -4.37
N LEU A 3 -10.77 -1.49 -4.21
CA LEU A 3 -9.55 -0.70 -4.19
C LEU A 3 -9.38 0.10 -5.48
N SER A 4 -9.63 -0.49 -6.65
CA SER A 4 -9.58 0.22 -7.94
C SER A 4 -10.49 1.46 -8.00
N GLN A 5 -11.69 1.37 -7.42
CA GLN A 5 -12.61 2.51 -7.33
C GLN A 5 -12.09 3.59 -6.37
N LEU A 6 -11.58 3.19 -5.19
CA LEU A 6 -10.93 4.11 -4.25
C LEU A 6 -9.73 4.82 -4.91
N SER A 7 -8.89 4.05 -5.61
CA SER A 7 -7.71 4.53 -6.32
C SER A 7 -8.07 5.62 -7.33
N LYS A 8 -9.13 5.41 -8.11
CA LYS A 8 -9.63 6.42 -9.04
C LYS A 8 -9.97 7.73 -8.33
N THR A 9 -10.82 7.65 -7.30
CA THR A 9 -11.27 8.82 -6.54
C THR A 9 -10.11 9.58 -5.90
N LEU A 10 -9.18 8.87 -5.24
CA LEU A 10 -8.03 9.49 -4.61
C LEU A 10 -7.09 10.14 -5.64
N LEU A 11 -6.78 9.46 -6.74
CA LEU A 11 -5.91 10.02 -7.78
C LEU A 11 -6.55 11.21 -8.50
N GLU A 12 -7.86 11.20 -8.75
CA GLU A 12 -8.57 12.36 -9.28
C GLU A 12 -8.43 13.56 -8.35
N LYS A 13 -8.63 13.37 -7.04
CA LYS A 13 -8.43 14.42 -6.05
C LYS A 13 -6.99 14.92 -6.02
N ILE A 14 -6.00 14.02 -5.99
CA ILE A 14 -4.57 14.38 -6.01
C ILE A 14 -4.22 15.19 -7.26
N ASN A 15 -4.64 14.71 -8.44
CA ASN A 15 -4.36 15.36 -9.72
C ASN A 15 -5.03 16.73 -9.83
N ASN A 16 -6.17 16.92 -9.17
CA ASN A 16 -6.88 18.19 -9.11
C ASN A 16 -6.52 19.02 -7.87
N ARG A 17 -5.47 18.64 -7.10
CA ARG A 17 -5.04 19.29 -5.84
C ARG A 17 -6.18 19.52 -4.84
N SER A 18 -7.16 18.63 -4.84
CA SER A 18 -8.31 18.68 -3.95
C SER A 18 -7.95 18.16 -2.56
N ILE A 19 -8.64 18.67 -1.54
CA ILE A 19 -8.48 18.21 -0.16
C ILE A 19 -8.99 16.77 -0.05
N ILE A 20 -8.16 15.92 0.55
CA ILE A 20 -8.49 14.56 0.96
C ILE A 20 -8.77 14.58 2.45
N THR A 21 -9.91 14.05 2.83
CA THR A 21 -10.45 14.05 4.19
C THR A 21 -10.69 12.61 4.65
N GLN A 22 -10.92 12.43 5.94
CA GLN A 22 -11.24 11.10 6.49
C GLN A 22 -12.53 10.49 5.91
N SER A 23 -13.47 11.30 5.41
CA SER A 23 -14.72 10.82 4.80
C SER A 23 -14.54 10.31 3.37
N ASP A 24 -13.41 10.61 2.72
CA ASP A 24 -13.08 10.07 1.40
C ASP A 24 -12.69 8.58 1.45
N TYR A 25 -12.44 8.09 2.65
CA TYR A 25 -12.05 6.74 2.95
C TYR A 25 -13.28 5.92 3.39
N PRO A 26 -13.60 4.81 2.70
CA PRO A 26 -14.81 4.02 2.96
C PRO A 26 -14.67 3.18 4.22
N GLU A 27 -15.78 2.76 4.84
CA GLU A 27 -15.72 1.83 5.99
C GLU A 27 -15.05 0.48 5.69
N ARG A 28 -15.03 0.08 4.41
CA ARG A 28 -14.40 -1.16 3.95
C ARG A 28 -13.70 -0.97 2.61
N ILE A 29 -12.47 -1.46 2.53
CA ILE A 29 -11.70 -1.57 1.29
C ILE A 29 -11.64 -3.05 0.90
N ILE A 30 -12.05 -3.35 -0.32
CA ILE A 30 -11.97 -4.70 -0.89
C ILE A 30 -10.81 -4.72 -1.87
N LEU A 31 -9.83 -5.59 -1.62
CA LEU A 31 -8.69 -5.76 -2.50
C LEU A 31 -9.03 -6.65 -3.69
N ASP A 32 -8.49 -6.28 -4.85
CA ASP A 32 -8.43 -7.14 -6.02
C ASP A 32 -7.74 -8.48 -5.69
N SER A 33 -8.24 -9.55 -6.30
CA SER A 33 -7.75 -10.92 -6.06
C SER A 33 -6.24 -11.07 -6.29
N LYS A 34 -5.69 -10.39 -7.30
CA LYS A 34 -4.25 -10.37 -7.60
C LYS A 34 -3.42 -9.74 -6.48
N ILE A 35 -3.91 -8.66 -5.88
CA ILE A 35 -3.22 -7.96 -4.78
C ILE A 35 -3.27 -8.83 -3.54
N ASN A 36 -4.45 -9.37 -3.21
CA ASN A 36 -4.61 -10.29 -2.10
C ASN A 36 -3.72 -11.54 -2.23
N LYS A 37 -3.59 -12.10 -3.45
CA LYS A 37 -2.67 -13.21 -3.72
C LYS A 37 -1.22 -12.79 -3.45
N SER A 38 -0.84 -11.58 -3.84
CA SER A 38 0.51 -11.07 -3.63
C SER A 38 0.82 -10.80 -2.16
N ILE A 39 -0.12 -10.26 -1.39
CA ILE A 39 -0.01 -10.12 0.08
C ILE A 39 0.26 -11.48 0.74
N LYS A 40 -0.45 -12.53 0.32
CA LYS A 40 -0.22 -13.90 0.82
C LYS A 40 1.16 -14.45 0.43
N VAL A 41 1.71 -14.04 -0.71
CA VAL A 41 3.08 -14.38 -1.09
C VAL A 41 4.06 -13.64 -0.20
N LEU A 42 3.87 -12.33 0.00
CA LEU A 42 4.70 -11.49 0.88
C LEU A 42 4.71 -11.99 2.33
N SER A 43 3.56 -12.41 2.86
CA SER A 43 3.48 -12.97 4.22
C SER A 43 4.30 -14.25 4.38
N ASN A 44 4.53 -15.01 3.31
CA ASN A 44 5.37 -16.22 3.38
C ASN A 44 6.86 -15.89 3.55
N TYR A 45 7.32 -14.73 3.10
CA TYR A 45 8.72 -14.30 3.31
C TYR A 45 9.01 -13.92 4.76
N THR A 46 7.97 -13.64 5.55
CA THR A 46 8.09 -13.27 6.97
C THR A 46 7.59 -14.34 7.93
N ASP A 47 7.07 -15.47 7.43
CA ASP A 47 6.69 -16.61 8.28
C ASP A 47 7.89 -17.56 8.46
N PRO A 48 8.46 -17.67 9.68
CA PRO A 48 9.55 -18.59 9.96
C PRO A 48 9.21 -20.07 9.74
N ARG A 49 7.93 -20.43 9.62
CA ARG A 49 7.47 -21.82 9.43
C ARG A 49 7.44 -22.25 7.96
N ASN A 50 7.47 -21.31 7.01
CA ASN A 50 7.30 -21.57 5.57
C ASN A 50 8.61 -21.57 4.77
N SER A 51 9.77 -21.65 5.44
CA SER A 51 11.09 -21.61 4.83
C SER A 51 11.44 -22.89 4.05
N LYS A 52 10.84 -23.08 2.87
CA LYS A 52 11.27 -24.11 1.89
C LYS A 52 12.31 -23.59 0.89
N LYS A 53 12.64 -22.29 0.93
CA LYS A 53 13.81 -21.69 0.28
C LYS A 53 14.36 -20.62 1.23
N GLU A 54 15.61 -20.79 1.66
CA GLU A 54 16.43 -19.78 2.37
C GLU A 54 15.77 -19.03 3.56
N GLY A 55 15.15 -19.75 4.51
CA GLY A 55 14.78 -19.16 5.83
C GLY A 55 13.77 -18.01 5.80
N PRO A 56 13.27 -17.55 6.97
CA PRO A 56 12.96 -16.14 7.14
C PRO A 56 14.29 -15.39 7.08
N SER A 57 14.56 -14.66 6.00
CA SER A 57 15.83 -13.93 5.84
C SER A 57 16.03 -12.87 6.93
N GLY A 58 14.97 -12.51 7.67
CA GLY A 58 14.94 -11.34 8.54
C GLY A 58 14.89 -10.03 7.75
N TRP A 59 14.68 -10.11 6.43
CA TRP A 59 14.63 -8.93 5.57
C TRP A 59 13.21 -8.42 5.44
N GLU A 60 13.11 -7.12 5.23
CA GLU A 60 11.87 -6.52 4.77
C GLU A 60 11.68 -6.77 3.28
N TYR A 61 10.43 -7.01 2.88
CA TYR A 61 10.03 -7.16 1.48
C TYR A 61 8.97 -6.12 1.16
N GLU A 62 9.00 -5.61 -0.05
CA GLU A 62 8.07 -4.60 -0.52
C GLU A 62 7.49 -4.95 -1.88
N GLN A 63 6.24 -4.54 -2.10
CA GLN A 63 5.65 -4.44 -3.42
C GLN A 63 4.71 -3.24 -3.53
N SER A 64 4.86 -2.51 -4.63
CA SER A 64 4.05 -1.34 -4.98
C SER A 64 2.86 -1.69 -5.87
N VAL A 65 1.76 -0.96 -5.70
CA VAL A 65 0.56 -1.02 -6.54
C VAL A 65 0.37 0.30 -7.29
N PHE A 66 0.25 0.20 -8.60
CA PHE A 66 -0.04 1.31 -9.49
C PHE A 66 -1.45 1.19 -10.03
N TYR A 67 -2.08 2.32 -10.32
CA TYR A 67 -3.38 2.39 -11.00
C TYR A 67 -3.22 3.03 -12.37
N PHE A 68 -3.91 2.48 -13.36
CA PHE A 68 -4.09 3.08 -14.66
C PHE A 68 -5.50 2.77 -15.16
N ASP A 69 -6.33 3.82 -15.24
CA ASP A 69 -7.68 3.82 -15.82
C ASP A 69 -8.54 2.56 -15.59
N GLY A 70 -8.81 2.27 -14.33
CA GLY A 70 -9.66 1.17 -13.88
C GLY A 70 -8.90 -0.11 -13.55
N GLU A 71 -7.64 -0.21 -13.96
CA GLU A 71 -6.80 -1.37 -13.73
C GLU A 71 -5.70 -1.09 -12.71
N LEU A 72 -5.44 -2.06 -11.83
CA LEU A 72 -4.31 -2.06 -10.91
C LEU A 72 -3.16 -2.91 -11.44
N PHE A 73 -1.94 -2.52 -11.12
CA PHE A 73 -0.74 -3.23 -11.54
C PHE A 73 0.22 -3.36 -10.37
N LEU A 74 0.94 -4.47 -10.33
CA LEU A 74 1.89 -4.76 -9.26
C LEU A 74 3.32 -4.60 -9.79
N SER A 75 4.18 -4.01 -8.96
CA SER A 75 5.62 -4.08 -9.18
C SER A 75 6.15 -5.50 -8.96
N GLU A 76 7.44 -5.68 -9.25
CA GLU A 76 8.15 -6.82 -8.70
C GLU A 76 8.24 -6.72 -7.18
N ILE A 77 8.37 -7.88 -6.51
CA ILE A 77 8.67 -7.91 -5.08
C ILE A 77 10.17 -7.62 -4.94
N VAL A 78 10.50 -6.63 -4.12
CA VAL A 78 11.88 -6.24 -3.82
C VAL A 78 12.19 -6.58 -2.38
N ALA A 79 13.37 -7.14 -2.14
CA ALA A 79 13.88 -7.36 -0.79
C ALA A 79 14.76 -6.17 -0.38
N GLY A 80 14.55 -5.67 0.82
CA GLY A 80 15.39 -4.66 1.46
C GLY A 80 16.50 -5.29 2.28
N ASN A 81 16.74 -4.74 3.46
CA ASN A 81 17.63 -5.32 4.47
C ASN A 81 16.85 -5.50 5.79
N TYR A 82 17.56 -5.69 6.91
CA TYR A 82 16.97 -5.86 8.24
C TYR A 82 16.36 -4.57 8.84
N GLU A 83 16.61 -3.40 8.23
CA GLU A 83 16.24 -2.08 8.76
C GLU A 83 15.29 -1.30 7.83
N SER A 84 15.35 -1.53 6.52
CA SER A 84 14.53 -0.83 5.53
C SER A 84 14.55 -1.51 4.15
N VAL A 85 13.47 -1.32 3.39
CA VAL A 85 13.48 -1.43 1.91
C VAL A 85 13.69 -0.05 1.30
N LYS A 86 14.54 0.04 0.26
CA LYS A 86 14.67 1.23 -0.60
C LYS A 86 14.09 0.94 -1.98
N PRO A 87 12.76 0.98 -2.13
CA PRO A 87 12.12 0.70 -3.40
C PRO A 87 12.49 1.79 -4.43
N SER A 88 12.94 1.37 -5.60
CA SER A 88 13.10 2.25 -6.77
C SER A 88 12.12 1.84 -7.88
N HIS A 89 10.87 1.61 -7.49
CA HIS A 89 9.84 1.26 -8.46
C HIS A 89 9.58 2.40 -9.44
N SER A 90 9.47 2.05 -10.72
CA SER A 90 9.20 3.03 -11.77
C SER A 90 7.88 2.75 -12.46
N PHE A 91 7.17 3.82 -12.81
CA PHE A 91 5.92 3.77 -13.55
C PHE A 91 6.00 4.75 -14.72
N LYS A 92 5.75 4.27 -15.93
CA LYS A 92 5.65 5.09 -17.15
C LYS A 92 4.48 4.61 -17.99
N ALA A 93 3.71 5.54 -18.54
CA ALA A 93 2.65 5.23 -19.49
C ALA A 93 2.93 6.00 -20.78
N ASN A 94 3.20 5.28 -21.87
CA ASN A 94 3.56 5.86 -23.15
C ASN A 94 2.45 5.55 -24.18
N PRO A 95 1.83 6.57 -24.79
CA PRO A 95 0.80 6.38 -25.79
C PRO A 95 1.39 5.85 -27.11
N GLU A 96 0.68 4.94 -27.76
CA GLU A 96 0.89 4.50 -29.13
C GLU A 96 -0.41 4.68 -29.92
N TYR A 97 -0.31 5.27 -31.11
CA TYR A 97 -1.45 5.65 -31.95
C TYR A 97 -1.61 4.68 -33.12
N SER A 98 -2.86 4.49 -33.55
CA SER A 98 -3.16 3.89 -34.85
C SER A 98 -2.64 4.78 -35.98
N LYS A 99 -2.47 4.20 -37.18
CA LYS A 99 -1.96 4.93 -38.35
C LYS A 99 -2.80 6.17 -38.72
N ASP A 100 -4.10 6.07 -38.54
CA ASP A 100 -5.08 7.13 -38.80
C ASP A 100 -5.31 8.06 -37.60
N LYS A 101 -4.61 7.83 -36.46
CA LYS A 101 -4.72 8.59 -35.20
C LYS A 101 -6.13 8.68 -34.60
N THR A 102 -7.06 7.82 -35.05
CA THR A 102 -8.42 7.75 -34.49
C THR A 102 -8.46 6.94 -33.20
N LYS A 103 -7.45 6.10 -32.97
CA LYS A 103 -7.34 5.23 -31.81
C LYS A 103 -5.94 5.29 -31.22
N TYR A 104 -5.86 5.01 -29.92
CA TYR A 104 -4.60 4.92 -29.21
C TYR A 104 -4.70 3.93 -28.05
N PHE A 105 -3.56 3.43 -27.59
CA PHE A 105 -3.44 2.64 -26.37
C PHE A 105 -2.16 3.06 -25.65
N TYR A 106 -1.99 2.67 -24.40
CA TYR A 106 -0.75 2.92 -23.66
C TYR A 106 0.03 1.64 -23.48
N ASN A 107 1.33 1.75 -23.69
CA ASN A 107 2.29 0.84 -23.09
C ASN A 107 2.58 1.31 -21.68
N ILE A 108 2.16 0.51 -20.71
CA ILE A 108 2.39 0.76 -19.29
C ILE A 108 3.64 -0.02 -18.90
N PHE A 109 4.66 0.69 -18.44
CA PHE A 109 5.89 0.11 -17.93
C PHE A 109 5.91 0.24 -16.42
N ILE A 110 6.00 -0.90 -15.75
CA ILE A 110 6.24 -0.98 -14.32
C ILE A 110 7.53 -1.73 -14.11
N ASP A 111 8.50 -1.03 -13.53
CA ASP A 111 9.89 -1.47 -13.49
C ASP A 111 10.38 -1.80 -14.92
N LYS A 112 10.68 -3.07 -15.19
CA LYS A 112 11.09 -3.55 -16.52
C LYS A 112 9.97 -4.28 -17.28
N LYS A 113 8.78 -4.43 -16.67
CA LYS A 113 7.65 -5.15 -17.26
C LYS A 113 6.78 -4.22 -18.08
N LYS A 114 6.41 -4.68 -19.28
CA LYS A 114 5.53 -3.99 -20.21
C LYS A 114 4.14 -4.61 -20.17
N TYR A 115 3.12 -3.77 -19.99
CA TYR A 115 1.71 -4.08 -20.09
C TYR A 115 1.09 -3.22 -21.18
N LYS A 116 -0.01 -3.70 -21.78
CA LYS A 116 -0.76 -2.97 -22.79
C LYS A 116 -2.14 -2.64 -22.24
N SER A 117 -2.54 -1.37 -22.29
CA SER A 117 -3.88 -0.96 -21.90
C SER A 117 -4.94 -1.38 -22.93
N ASN A 118 -6.20 -1.15 -22.59
CA ASN A 118 -7.29 -1.13 -23.55
C ASN A 118 -7.06 -0.09 -24.65
N MET A 119 -7.74 -0.28 -25.79
CA MET A 119 -7.73 0.65 -26.91
C MET A 119 -8.81 1.71 -26.71
N TYR A 120 -8.43 2.97 -26.85
CA TYR A 120 -9.30 4.14 -26.68
C TYR A 120 -9.55 4.82 -28.02
N ASN A 121 -10.71 5.46 -28.14
CA ASN A 121 -10.99 6.37 -29.25
C ASN A 121 -10.44 7.75 -28.91
N SER A 122 -9.80 8.39 -29.89
CA SER A 122 -9.35 9.77 -29.79
C SER A 122 -10.44 10.70 -30.31
N SER A 123 -10.75 11.75 -29.55
CA SER A 123 -11.56 12.86 -30.05
C SER A 123 -10.61 13.91 -30.63
N ASN A 124 -10.69 14.17 -31.93
CA ASN A 124 -9.87 15.16 -32.64
C ASN A 124 -8.33 14.95 -32.51
N GLY A 125 -7.87 13.71 -32.43
CA GLY A 125 -6.44 13.39 -32.32
C GLY A 125 -5.82 13.72 -30.95
N GLN A 126 -6.64 14.01 -29.93
CA GLN A 126 -6.21 14.22 -28.55
C GLN A 126 -6.52 13.01 -27.66
N GLU A 127 -5.68 12.82 -26.65
CA GLU A 127 -5.86 11.81 -25.60
C GLU A 127 -6.89 12.30 -24.58
N ASN A 128 -7.81 11.41 -24.19
CA ASN A 128 -8.67 11.66 -23.03
C ASN A 128 -7.79 11.79 -21.77
N LYS A 129 -8.23 12.65 -20.83
CA LYS A 129 -7.57 12.78 -19.52
C LYS A 129 -7.74 11.48 -18.72
N LEU A 130 -6.75 10.60 -18.79
CA LEU A 130 -6.74 9.35 -18.02
C LEU A 130 -6.21 9.57 -16.61
N VAL A 131 -6.70 8.75 -15.69
CA VAL A 131 -6.28 8.75 -14.29
C VAL A 131 -5.28 7.62 -14.09
N TYR A 132 -4.07 7.95 -13.66
CA TYR A 132 -3.05 6.96 -13.33
C TYR A 132 -2.11 7.49 -12.25
N GLY A 133 -1.44 6.57 -11.54
CA GLY A 133 -0.49 6.94 -10.50
C GLY A 133 -0.16 5.83 -9.52
N PHE A 134 0.65 6.16 -8.53
CA PHE A 134 1.04 5.27 -7.45
C PHE A 134 -0.02 5.30 -6.34
N ILE A 135 -0.48 4.13 -5.88
CA ILE A 135 -1.62 4.00 -4.97
C ILE A 135 -1.22 3.61 -3.55
N LEU A 136 -0.44 2.54 -3.45
CA LEU A 136 -0.05 1.98 -2.17
C LEU A 136 1.21 1.13 -2.33
N SER A 137 2.01 1.08 -1.28
CA SER A 137 3.03 0.04 -1.12
C SER A 137 2.62 -0.90 0.00
N PHE A 138 2.84 -2.20 -0.17
CA PHE A 138 2.84 -3.16 0.92
C PHE A 138 4.26 -3.50 1.27
N HIS A 139 4.64 -3.35 2.54
CA HIS A 139 5.89 -3.86 3.06
C HIS A 139 5.67 -4.82 4.22
N THR A 140 6.72 -5.56 4.56
CA THR A 140 6.72 -6.53 5.65
C THR A 140 7.77 -6.14 6.68
N HIS A 141 7.50 -6.31 7.97
CA HIS A 141 8.56 -6.23 8.99
C HIS A 141 9.05 -7.63 9.37
N PRO A 142 10.35 -7.82 9.63
CA PRO A 142 10.86 -9.04 10.22
C PRO A 142 10.36 -9.20 11.66
N LYS A 143 10.33 -10.45 12.13
CA LYS A 143 10.06 -10.72 13.55
C LYS A 143 11.27 -10.34 14.39
N ASN A 144 11.03 -9.57 15.45
CA ASN A 144 12.01 -9.26 16.47
C ASN A 144 11.82 -10.19 17.68
N ASN A 145 12.90 -10.80 18.16
CA ASN A 145 12.85 -11.62 19.37
C ASN A 145 13.13 -10.74 20.59
N ILE A 146 12.10 -10.46 21.39
CA ILE A 146 12.21 -9.72 22.65
C ILE A 146 11.82 -10.64 23.80
N LYS A 147 12.76 -10.87 24.74
CA LYS A 147 12.51 -11.65 25.98
C LYS A 147 11.82 -12.99 25.71
N ASN A 148 12.35 -13.78 24.77
CA ASN A 148 11.84 -15.09 24.35
C ASN A 148 10.44 -15.10 23.70
N LYS A 149 9.88 -13.93 23.34
CA LYS A 149 8.71 -13.85 22.44
C LYS A 149 9.11 -13.19 21.13
N SER A 150 8.56 -13.72 20.05
CA SER A 150 8.72 -13.17 18.70
C SER A 150 7.59 -12.18 18.46
N ILE A 151 7.92 -10.91 18.29
CA ILE A 151 6.95 -9.81 18.04
C ILE A 151 7.22 -9.16 16.69
N TYR A 152 6.21 -8.56 16.11
CA TYR A 152 6.43 -7.65 14.98
C TYR A 152 6.28 -6.21 15.44
N SER A 153 7.04 -5.31 14.82
CA SER A 153 6.82 -3.88 14.98
C SER A 153 5.61 -3.44 14.17
N PHE A 154 4.82 -2.51 14.72
CA PHE A 154 3.85 -1.73 13.95
C PHE A 154 4.59 -0.74 13.01
N PHE A 155 3.86 0.16 12.33
CA PHE A 155 4.47 1.19 11.49
C PHE A 155 5.53 2.00 12.25
N SER A 156 6.72 2.10 11.65
CA SER A 156 7.82 2.91 12.16
C SER A 156 7.61 4.40 11.88
N LEU A 157 8.41 5.27 12.51
CA LEU A 157 8.42 6.70 12.16
C LEU A 157 8.87 6.93 10.70
N ALA A 158 9.75 6.08 10.18
CA ALA A 158 10.19 6.14 8.79
C ALA A 158 9.02 5.82 7.84
N ASP A 159 8.18 4.83 8.18
CA ASP A 159 6.99 4.46 7.42
C ASP A 159 5.98 5.60 7.36
N ILE A 160 5.69 6.23 8.51
CA ILE A 160 4.73 7.34 8.54
C ILE A 160 5.28 8.54 7.76
N LYS A 161 6.58 8.84 7.88
CA LYS A 161 7.21 9.90 7.08
C LYS A 161 7.17 9.60 5.58
N SER A 162 7.44 8.36 5.19
CA SER A 162 7.42 7.96 3.77
C SER A 162 6.01 8.05 3.19
N LEU A 163 4.98 7.70 3.96
CA LEU A 163 3.58 7.93 3.61
C LEU A 163 3.31 9.42 3.43
N LEU A 164 3.53 10.24 4.46
CA LEU A 164 3.10 11.65 4.46
C LEU A 164 3.82 12.48 3.40
N TYR A 165 5.13 12.29 3.24
CA TYR A 165 5.92 13.02 2.24
C TYR A 165 5.94 12.36 0.86
N GLY A 166 5.56 11.08 0.77
CA GLY A 166 5.52 10.34 -0.49
C GLY A 166 4.34 10.73 -1.38
N ARG A 167 4.32 10.19 -2.60
CA ARG A 167 3.20 10.39 -3.54
C ARG A 167 2.02 9.45 -3.27
N SER A 168 2.28 8.33 -2.62
CA SER A 168 1.26 7.33 -2.31
C SER A 168 0.28 7.86 -1.26
N PRO A 169 -1.04 7.76 -1.47
CA PRO A 169 -2.03 8.09 -0.44
C PRO A 169 -2.18 7.01 0.64
N ILE A 170 -1.68 5.80 0.40
CA ILE A 170 -1.86 4.63 1.27
C ILE A 170 -0.51 3.93 1.46
N LEU A 171 -0.27 3.41 2.66
CA LEU A 171 0.83 2.50 2.97
C LEU A 171 0.26 1.26 3.67
N GLY A 172 0.77 0.09 3.32
CA GLY A 172 0.32 -1.17 3.84
C GLY A 172 1.44 -1.92 4.55
N LEU A 173 1.13 -2.50 5.70
CA LEU A 173 2.05 -3.34 6.47
C LEU A 173 1.48 -4.74 6.58
N ILE A 174 2.27 -5.73 6.21
CA ILE A 174 1.96 -7.15 6.40
C ILE A 174 2.70 -7.63 7.64
N TRP A 175 1.92 -8.15 8.58
CA TRP A 175 2.35 -8.52 9.93
C TRP A 175 1.77 -9.89 10.27
N GLY A 176 2.59 -10.93 10.16
CA GLY A 176 2.18 -12.31 10.43
C GLY A 176 0.93 -12.69 9.62
N ASN A 177 -0.17 -12.95 10.32
CA ASN A 177 -1.47 -13.28 9.71
C ASN A 177 -2.42 -12.08 9.54
N CYS A 178 -1.92 -10.87 9.78
CA CYS A 178 -2.66 -9.62 9.62
C CYS A 178 -2.03 -8.74 8.57
N SER A 179 -2.86 -7.86 8.03
CA SER A 179 -2.42 -6.78 7.16
C SER A 179 -3.11 -5.51 7.59
N TRP A 180 -2.37 -4.42 7.51
CA TRP A 180 -2.80 -3.09 7.93
C TRP A 180 -2.67 -2.14 6.77
N LEU A 181 -3.56 -1.17 6.69
CA LEU A 181 -3.39 0.00 5.84
C LEU A 181 -3.41 1.23 6.73
N VAL A 182 -2.55 2.17 6.42
CA VAL A 182 -2.61 3.54 6.92
C VAL A 182 -2.78 4.46 5.72
N CYS A 183 -3.72 5.39 5.81
CA CYS A 183 -4.04 6.32 4.74
C CYS A 183 -3.87 7.76 5.25
N LYS A 184 -3.29 8.60 4.40
CA LYS A 184 -3.09 10.02 4.72
C LYS A 184 -4.22 10.89 4.20
N THR A 185 -4.62 11.86 4.99
CA THR A 185 -5.46 12.97 4.59
C THR A 185 -4.59 14.19 4.29
N SER A 186 -5.20 15.27 3.80
CA SER A 186 -4.53 16.56 3.64
C SER A 186 -4.11 17.19 4.98
N SER A 187 -4.69 16.77 6.10
CA SER A 187 -4.39 17.30 7.44
C SER A 187 -3.52 16.36 8.30
N SER A 188 -3.13 15.20 7.77
CA SER A 188 -2.39 14.21 8.58
C SER A 188 -1.07 14.76 9.13
N THR A 189 -0.77 14.41 10.37
CA THR A 189 0.47 14.79 11.05
C THR A 189 1.27 13.56 11.50
N ILE A 190 2.54 13.77 11.87
CA ILE A 190 3.47 12.70 12.24
C ILE A 190 3.34 12.38 13.74
N PRO A 191 2.99 11.15 14.14
CA PRO A 191 3.04 10.68 15.52
C PRO A 191 4.47 10.63 16.07
N SER A 192 4.61 10.72 17.40
CA SER A 192 5.91 10.57 18.04
C SER A 192 6.39 9.11 17.99
N GLN A 193 7.71 8.91 17.98
CA GLN A 193 8.30 7.57 18.04
C GLN A 193 7.87 6.80 19.29
N GLU A 194 7.73 7.47 20.42
CA GLU A 194 7.28 6.88 21.68
C GLU A 194 5.87 6.29 21.55
N LEU A 195 4.96 7.02 20.90
CA LEU A 195 3.59 6.58 20.66
C LEU A 195 3.53 5.34 19.76
N LEU A 196 4.31 5.33 18.66
CA LEU A 196 4.40 4.18 17.75
C LEU A 196 5.01 2.95 18.45
N ASN A 197 5.99 3.17 19.33
CA ASN A 197 6.56 2.11 20.16
C ASN A 197 5.55 1.56 21.17
N LYS A 198 4.72 2.43 21.78
CA LYS A 198 3.63 2.02 22.68
C LYS A 198 2.63 1.12 21.96
N ILE A 199 2.23 1.47 20.74
CA ILE A 199 1.33 0.65 19.91
C ILE A 199 1.96 -0.69 19.55
N SER A 200 3.24 -0.70 19.17
CA SER A 200 3.96 -1.95 18.89
C SER A 200 4.02 -2.88 20.10
N ARG A 201 4.18 -2.32 21.32
CA ARG A 201 4.16 -3.09 22.57
C ARG A 201 2.77 -3.61 22.93
N ALA A 202 1.70 -2.95 22.51
CA ALA A 202 0.34 -3.41 22.79
C ALA A 202 0.06 -4.80 22.20
N GLU A 203 0.73 -5.19 21.10
CA GLU A 203 0.67 -6.59 20.61
C GLU A 203 1.18 -7.56 21.66
N TYR A 204 2.31 -7.24 22.30
CA TYR A 204 2.96 -8.13 23.26
C TYR A 204 2.05 -8.41 24.48
N ASP A 205 1.35 -7.39 24.96
CA ASP A 205 0.54 -7.46 26.17
C ASP A 205 -0.89 -7.96 25.89
N LEU A 206 -1.50 -7.54 24.77
CA LEU A 206 -2.94 -7.63 24.53
C LEU A 206 -3.29 -8.17 23.13
N GLY A 207 -2.30 -8.53 22.32
CA GLY A 207 -2.49 -9.01 20.95
C GLY A 207 -3.05 -7.94 20.00
N ILE A 208 -3.68 -8.38 18.90
CA ILE A 208 -4.19 -7.49 17.84
C ILE A 208 -5.25 -6.53 18.37
N GLU A 209 -6.14 -6.97 19.25
CA GLU A 209 -7.16 -6.10 19.87
C GLU A 209 -6.52 -4.98 20.69
N GLY A 210 -5.41 -5.27 21.38
CA GLY A 210 -4.60 -4.27 22.06
C GLY A 210 -4.09 -3.18 21.11
N VAL A 211 -3.58 -3.59 19.96
CA VAL A 211 -3.09 -2.68 18.91
C VAL A 211 -4.23 -1.82 18.36
N ILE A 212 -5.39 -2.42 18.05
CA ILE A 212 -6.57 -1.70 17.57
C ILE A 212 -7.01 -0.64 18.58
N ASN A 213 -7.11 -0.99 19.86
CA ASN A 213 -7.51 -0.06 20.90
C ASN A 213 -6.48 1.06 21.09
N ALA A 214 -5.18 0.73 21.05
CA ALA A 214 -4.12 1.73 21.10
C ALA A 214 -4.18 2.68 19.91
N ILE A 215 -4.43 2.22 18.68
CA ILE A 215 -4.60 3.10 17.52
C ILE A 215 -5.79 4.05 17.73
N LYS A 216 -6.96 3.55 18.15
CA LYS A 216 -8.14 4.39 18.38
C LYS A 216 -7.90 5.47 19.42
N GLN A 217 -7.23 5.11 20.51
CA GLN A 217 -6.97 6.03 21.62
C GLN A 217 -5.88 7.05 21.27
N GLU A 218 -4.77 6.58 20.71
CA GLU A 218 -3.53 7.34 20.62
C GLU A 218 -3.36 8.06 19.27
N LEU A 219 -3.91 7.51 18.17
CA LEU A 219 -3.69 8.02 16.82
C LEU A 219 -4.87 8.81 16.24
N SER A 220 -5.99 8.90 16.96
CA SER A 220 -7.21 9.60 16.50
C SER A 220 -6.99 11.09 16.21
N THR A 221 -6.01 11.73 16.87
CA THR A 221 -5.70 13.15 16.71
C THR A 221 -4.76 13.46 15.55
N TYR A 222 -4.25 12.44 14.84
CA TYR A 222 -3.24 12.61 13.78
C TYR A 222 -3.83 12.65 12.37
N ASP A 223 -5.16 12.63 12.25
CA ASP A 223 -5.90 12.65 10.98
C ASP A 223 -5.45 11.56 9.98
N LEU A 224 -5.03 10.41 10.50
CA LEU A 224 -4.70 9.21 9.74
C LEU A 224 -5.89 8.24 9.77
N VAL A 225 -6.15 7.55 8.67
CA VAL A 225 -7.19 6.51 8.61
C VAL A 225 -6.53 5.14 8.60
N PHE A 226 -6.92 4.28 9.55
CA PHE A 226 -6.36 2.94 9.68
C PHE A 226 -7.37 1.88 9.27
N TYR A 227 -6.85 0.81 8.68
CA TYR A 227 -7.61 -0.39 8.39
C TYR A 227 -6.86 -1.63 8.82
N GLN A 228 -7.61 -2.68 9.13
CA GLN A 228 -7.06 -4.01 9.41
C GLN A 228 -7.83 -5.10 8.65
N ALA A 229 -7.09 -6.14 8.26
CA ALA A 229 -7.62 -7.38 7.74
C ALA A 229 -6.81 -8.57 8.29
N SER A 230 -7.48 -9.69 8.59
CA SER A 230 -6.83 -10.99 8.65
C SER A 230 -6.52 -11.47 7.23
N LEU A 231 -5.26 -11.80 6.88
CA LEU A 231 -4.73 -12.15 5.53
C LEU A 231 -5.79 -12.48 4.45
N GLY A 232 -6.49 -11.45 4.01
CA GLY A 232 -7.78 -11.56 3.37
C GLY A 232 -8.08 -10.29 2.62
N ASN A 233 -9.08 -10.36 1.75
CA ASN A 233 -9.32 -9.30 0.78
C ASN A 233 -10.18 -8.15 1.32
N ILE A 234 -10.61 -8.16 2.58
CA ILE A 234 -11.51 -7.13 3.12
C ILE A 234 -10.84 -6.45 4.31
N PHE A 235 -10.46 -5.20 4.11
CA PHE A 235 -9.94 -4.30 5.13
C PHE A 235 -11.10 -3.53 5.74
N LYS A 236 -11.20 -3.55 7.07
CA LYS A 236 -12.19 -2.81 7.84
C LYS A 236 -11.53 -1.62 8.51
N ARG A 237 -12.20 -0.47 8.46
CA ARG A 237 -11.75 0.74 9.13
C ARG A 237 -11.73 0.52 10.66
N ILE A 238 -10.72 1.09 11.30
CA ILE A 238 -10.54 1.09 12.76
C ILE A 238 -11.07 2.38 13.36
#